data_AF-A0A2E8Z4E7-F1
#
_entry.id   AF-A0A2E8Z4E7-F1
#
_cell.length_a   1.000
_cell.length_b   1.000
_cell.length_c   1.000
_cell.angle_alpha   90.00
_cell.angle_beta   90.00
_cell.angle_gamma   90.00
#
_symmetry.space_group_name_H-M   'P 1'
#
loop_
_entity.id
_entity.type
_entity.pdbx_description
1 polymer ?
#
loop_
_entity_poly.entity_id
_entity_poly.type
_entity_poly.pdbx_seq_one_letter_code
_entity_poly.pdbx_strand_id
1 'polypeptide(L)'
;MQPTAAARLGPAVLAGCLAGCLALTGCGDERAGVAPTDGTPGTTTSATAVTESIALQVRPVEVTSTVGAPDSQALQDLTALDCDESLETEPDPDAPLAACDDAGVKYLLGPAEVVGGVASAQAQEDAAGGWGVAIELDDEQAAELEVLTEALVAGADAVALVVDGRVLSAPVVQEPLRDGEVLLSGDYDEAEAAALAERLGG
;
A
#
# COMPACT_ATOMS: atom_id res chain seq x y z
N MET A 1 34.96 -26.28 -11.49
CA MET A 1 34.14 -26.29 -12.71
C MET A 1 33.37 -24.97 -12.72
N GLN A 2 33.83 -24.00 -13.51
CA GLN A 2 33.16 -22.72 -13.74
C GLN A 2 32.86 -22.64 -15.24
N PRO A 3 31.64 -22.24 -15.65
CA PRO A 3 31.36 -21.95 -17.05
C PRO A 3 31.70 -20.50 -17.39
N THR A 4 32.62 -20.34 -18.34
CA THR A 4 33.00 -19.08 -18.99
C THR A 4 31.94 -18.72 -20.04
N ALA A 5 31.16 -17.66 -19.83
CA ALA A 5 30.25 -17.12 -20.84
C ALA A 5 30.84 -15.84 -21.45
N ALA A 6 31.06 -15.87 -22.76
CA ALA A 6 31.62 -14.80 -23.55
C ALA A 6 30.54 -13.79 -23.97
N ALA A 7 30.70 -12.53 -23.59
CA ALA A 7 29.92 -11.42 -24.13
C ALA A 7 30.50 -10.98 -25.48
N ARG A 8 29.67 -10.97 -26.52
CA ARG A 8 29.96 -10.28 -27.80
C ARG A 8 29.04 -9.08 -27.93
N LEU A 9 29.58 -7.89 -27.69
CA LEU A 9 28.99 -6.64 -28.14
C LEU A 9 29.70 -6.18 -29.42
N GLY A 10 28.92 -5.84 -30.43
CA GLY A 10 29.37 -5.13 -31.62
C GLY A 10 28.26 -4.21 -32.15
N PRO A 11 28.60 -3.06 -32.77
CA PRO A 11 27.76 -1.86 -32.81
C PRO A 11 27.20 -1.56 -34.21
N ALA A 12 26.09 -0.81 -34.28
CA ALA A 12 25.67 0.00 -35.44
C ALA A 12 24.29 0.65 -35.16
N VAL A 13 23.86 1.82 -35.63
CA VAL A 13 24.46 3.05 -36.20
C VAL A 13 23.26 3.91 -36.69
N LEU A 14 23.36 5.24 -36.50
CA LEU A 14 22.81 6.36 -37.30
C LEU A 14 21.30 6.70 -37.44
N ALA A 15 21.08 8.03 -37.27
CA ALA A 15 20.25 8.96 -38.05
C ALA A 15 18.72 8.90 -37.83
N GLY A 16 17.97 9.99 -37.72
CA GLY A 16 18.18 11.42 -37.93
C GLY A 16 16.81 12.07 -38.26
N CYS A 17 16.76 13.41 -38.23
CA CYS A 17 15.82 14.33 -38.90
C CYS A 17 14.96 15.26 -38.03
N LEU A 18 15.07 16.54 -38.42
CA LEU A 18 14.44 17.75 -37.93
C LEU A 18 12.98 17.90 -38.41
N ALA A 19 12.17 18.62 -37.60
CA ALA A 19 11.16 19.64 -37.97
C ALA A 19 10.32 19.91 -36.70
N GLY A 20 10.17 21.10 -36.11
CA GLY A 20 10.03 22.43 -36.68
C GLY A 20 8.55 22.78 -36.78
N CYS A 21 7.99 23.60 -35.86
CA CYS A 21 6.86 24.50 -36.14
C CYS A 21 6.65 25.51 -35.00
N LEU A 22 6.60 26.78 -35.41
CA LEU A 22 6.57 28.01 -34.64
C LEU A 22 5.21 28.67 -34.90
N ALA A 23 4.46 29.08 -33.87
CA ALA A 23 3.30 29.97 -33.94
C ALA A 23 2.70 30.17 -32.53
N LEU A 24 2.14 31.29 -32.08
CA LEU A 24 1.94 32.66 -32.58
C LEU A 24 1.14 33.42 -31.47
N THR A 25 1.27 34.74 -31.45
CA THR A 25 0.22 35.72 -31.05
C THR A 25 -0.01 36.03 -29.56
N GLY A 26 0.29 37.28 -29.20
CA GLY A 26 -0.19 37.94 -27.99
C GLY A 26 -1.50 38.73 -28.16
N CYS A 27 -2.02 39.18 -27.02
CA CYS A 27 -2.97 40.29 -26.72
C CYS A 27 -3.46 40.00 -25.29
N GLY A 28 -3.75 40.90 -24.37
CA GLY A 28 -4.04 42.32 -24.38
C GLY A 28 -4.58 42.67 -22.99
N ASP A 29 -4.51 43.95 -22.67
CA ASP A 29 -4.78 44.62 -21.40
C ASP A 29 -6.28 44.85 -21.12
N GLU A 30 -6.61 45.09 -19.85
CA GLU A 30 -7.70 45.95 -19.34
C GLU A 30 -9.19 45.49 -19.14
N ARG A 31 -9.55 45.48 -17.82
CA ARG A 31 -10.78 46.00 -17.13
C ARG A 31 -11.98 45.09 -16.77
N ALA A 32 -12.13 44.96 -15.45
CA ALA A 32 -13.27 45.35 -14.59
C ALA A 32 -14.70 44.79 -14.83
N GLY A 33 -15.28 44.24 -13.75
CA GLY A 33 -16.71 44.34 -13.44
C GLY A 33 -17.49 43.02 -13.33
N VAL A 34 -17.62 42.49 -12.10
CA VAL A 34 -18.70 41.57 -11.68
C VAL A 34 -19.87 42.43 -11.20
N ALA A 35 -21.15 42.22 -11.54
CA ALA A 35 -22.07 41.06 -11.41
C ALA A 35 -23.34 41.31 -12.31
N PRO A 36 -24.37 40.44 -12.48
CA PRO A 36 -24.85 39.38 -11.57
C PRO A 36 -25.38 38.04 -12.16
N THR A 37 -25.48 37.06 -11.24
CA THR A 37 -26.40 35.90 -11.07
C THR A 37 -26.79 34.95 -12.23
N ASP A 38 -26.67 33.66 -11.86
CA ASP A 38 -27.42 32.45 -12.26
C ASP A 38 -26.84 31.56 -13.38
N GLY A 39 -26.51 30.30 -13.02
CA GLY A 39 -26.22 29.20 -13.94
C GLY A 39 -24.85 28.52 -13.77
N THR A 40 -24.82 27.41 -13.02
CA THR A 40 -23.76 26.38 -12.96
C THR A 40 -23.32 25.92 -14.37
N PRO A 41 -22.01 25.75 -14.65
CA PRO A 41 -21.43 24.41 -14.67
C PRO A 41 -20.00 24.29 -14.11
N GLY A 42 -19.79 23.19 -13.36
CA GLY A 42 -18.55 22.45 -13.16
C GLY A 42 -17.22 23.17 -13.29
N THR A 43 -16.60 23.46 -12.14
CA THR A 43 -15.15 23.30 -12.04
C THR A 43 -14.87 21.81 -11.92
N THR A 44 -14.92 21.10 -13.05
CA THR A 44 -14.16 19.88 -13.21
C THR A 44 -12.69 20.31 -13.23
N THR A 45 -12.10 20.45 -12.05
CA THR A 45 -10.72 20.01 -11.90
C THR A 45 -10.77 18.54 -12.26
N SER A 46 -10.27 18.22 -13.45
CA SER A 46 -9.69 16.91 -13.71
C SER A 46 -8.55 16.74 -12.72
N ALA A 47 -8.88 16.35 -11.48
CA ALA A 47 -8.14 15.28 -10.88
C ALA A 47 -8.42 14.11 -11.84
N THR A 48 -7.43 13.73 -12.62
CA THR A 48 -7.31 12.34 -13.00
C THR A 48 -7.49 11.60 -11.68
N ALA A 49 -8.69 11.04 -11.47
CA ALA A 49 -8.88 10.00 -10.50
C ALA A 49 -7.95 8.89 -11.01
N VAL A 50 -6.72 8.91 -10.50
CA VAL A 50 -6.04 7.66 -10.30
C VAL A 50 -6.91 7.02 -9.24
N THR A 51 -7.87 6.22 -9.67
CA THR A 51 -8.29 5.06 -8.91
C THR A 51 -7.05 4.16 -8.86
N GLU A 52 -6.02 4.63 -8.16
CA GLU A 52 -5.01 3.78 -7.55
C GLU A 52 -5.75 3.31 -6.32
N SER A 53 -6.57 2.28 -6.54
CA SER A 53 -7.16 1.52 -5.45
C SER A 53 -5.99 1.03 -4.64
N ILE A 54 -5.81 1.62 -3.47
CA ILE A 54 -4.76 1.20 -2.57
C ILE A 54 -5.09 -0.23 -2.18
N ALA A 55 -4.24 -1.17 -2.58
CA ALA A 55 -4.48 -2.57 -2.32
C ALA A 55 -4.11 -2.87 -0.86
N LEU A 56 -5.12 -3.15 -0.03
CA LEU A 56 -4.90 -3.81 1.26
C LEU A 56 -4.26 -5.18 1.00
N GLN A 57 -3.14 -5.47 1.63
CA GLN A 57 -2.48 -6.77 1.52
C GLN A 57 -2.38 -7.41 2.90
N VAL A 58 -2.79 -8.67 3.00
CA VAL A 58 -2.62 -9.48 4.20
C VAL A 58 -1.50 -10.47 3.96
N ARG A 59 -0.44 -10.37 4.78
CA ARG A 59 0.82 -11.10 4.56
C ARG A 59 1.26 -11.78 5.86
N PRO A 60 1.72 -13.04 5.84
CA PRO A 60 2.26 -13.69 7.03
C PRO A 60 3.58 -13.04 7.45
N VAL A 61 3.77 -12.88 8.76
CA VAL A 61 5.02 -12.33 9.31
C VAL A 61 6.05 -13.44 9.50
N GLU A 62 7.12 -13.39 8.72
CA GLU A 62 8.20 -14.39 8.80
C GLU A 62 9.23 -14.01 9.87
N VAL A 63 9.64 -12.75 9.92
CA VAL A 63 10.65 -12.23 10.86
C VAL A 63 10.29 -10.81 11.29
N THR A 64 10.51 -10.49 12.55
CA THR A 64 10.43 -9.11 13.06
C THR A 64 11.78 -8.68 13.63
N SER A 65 12.09 -7.38 13.58
CA SER A 65 13.30 -6.82 14.21
C SER A 65 13.35 -7.02 15.73
N THR A 66 12.21 -7.31 16.37
CA THR A 66 12.06 -7.50 17.81
C THR A 66 12.09 -8.97 18.25
N VAL A 67 11.77 -9.90 17.35
CA VAL A 67 11.65 -11.34 17.64
C VAL A 67 12.38 -12.12 16.55
N GLY A 68 13.70 -12.25 16.70
CA GLY A 68 14.54 -13.07 15.83
C GLY A 68 15.90 -13.33 16.46
N ALA A 69 16.48 -14.51 16.21
CA ALA A 69 17.86 -14.79 16.63
C ALA A 69 18.82 -13.83 15.90
N PRO A 70 19.72 -13.11 16.61
CA PRO A 70 20.43 -11.93 16.10
C PRO A 70 21.38 -12.16 14.90
N ASP A 71 21.50 -13.38 14.39
CA ASP A 71 22.47 -13.81 13.39
C ASP A 71 21.84 -14.25 12.05
N SER A 72 20.53 -14.09 11.83
CA SER A 72 19.91 -14.40 10.53
C SER A 72 20.24 -13.33 9.49
N GLN A 73 20.49 -13.72 8.23
CA GLN A 73 20.68 -12.75 7.12
C GLN A 73 19.47 -11.81 7.00
N ALA A 74 18.25 -12.34 7.17
CA ALA A 74 17.02 -11.58 7.17
C ALA A 74 17.03 -10.38 8.14
N LEU A 75 17.60 -10.51 9.34
CA LEU A 75 17.72 -9.40 10.29
C LEU A 75 18.76 -8.36 9.85
N GLN A 76 19.85 -8.79 9.19
CA GLN A 76 20.85 -7.86 8.65
C GLN A 76 20.24 -7.04 7.50
N ASP A 77 19.47 -7.69 6.64
CA ASP A 77 18.74 -7.04 5.55
C ASP A 77 17.67 -6.08 6.08
N LEU A 78 16.89 -6.49 7.09
CA LEU A 78 15.96 -5.59 7.78
C LEU A 78 16.68 -4.43 8.45
N THR A 79 17.84 -4.65 9.09
CA THR A 79 18.58 -3.56 9.74
C THR A 79 19.03 -2.51 8.73
N ALA A 80 19.37 -2.91 7.50
CA ALA A 80 19.75 -2.02 6.41
C ALA A 80 18.56 -1.30 5.73
N LEU A 81 17.32 -1.75 5.96
CA LEU A 81 16.11 -1.11 5.44
C LEU A 81 15.92 0.29 6.04
N ASP A 82 15.63 1.28 5.20
CA ASP A 82 15.29 2.64 5.63
C ASP A 82 13.77 2.79 5.71
N CYS A 83 13.23 3.08 6.90
CA CYS A 83 11.78 3.20 7.12
C CYS A 83 11.21 4.57 6.73
N ASP A 84 12.07 5.55 6.45
CA ASP A 84 11.68 6.90 6.02
C ASP A 84 11.41 6.96 4.50
N GLU A 85 11.90 5.96 3.76
CA GLU A 85 11.68 5.85 2.32
C GLU A 85 10.28 5.28 2.05
N SER A 86 9.40 6.12 1.52
CA SER A 86 8.14 5.66 0.92
C SER A 86 8.43 4.84 -0.33
N LEU A 87 7.84 3.65 -0.44
CA LEU A 87 7.96 2.85 -1.66
C LEU A 87 7.30 3.61 -2.82
N GLU A 88 8.07 3.90 -3.87
CA GLU A 88 7.57 4.58 -5.07
C GLU A 88 6.75 3.65 -5.98
N THR A 89 6.83 2.34 -5.74
CA THR A 89 6.14 1.30 -6.49
C THR A 89 5.43 0.36 -5.53
N GLU A 90 4.19 0.00 -5.86
CA GLU A 90 3.43 -1.00 -5.12
C GLU A 90 4.22 -2.32 -5.04
N PRO A 91 4.34 -2.93 -3.85
CA PRO A 91 5.11 -4.16 -3.69
C PRO A 91 4.43 -5.32 -4.41
N ASP A 92 5.25 -6.15 -5.06
CA ASP A 92 4.80 -7.35 -5.76
C ASP A 92 4.17 -8.34 -4.76
N PRO A 93 2.89 -8.73 -4.95
CA PRO A 93 2.19 -9.56 -3.97
C PRO A 93 2.79 -10.97 -3.87
N ASP A 94 3.37 -11.51 -4.95
CA ASP A 94 3.94 -12.86 -4.98
C ASP A 94 5.38 -12.92 -4.42
N ALA A 95 6.00 -11.77 -4.13
CA ALA A 95 7.36 -11.67 -3.63
C ALA A 95 7.40 -11.38 -2.13
N PRO A 96 8.43 -11.79 -1.36
CA PRO A 96 8.59 -11.34 0.01
C PRO A 96 8.81 -9.82 0.06
N LEU A 97 8.25 -9.16 1.08
CA LEU A 97 8.35 -7.72 1.29
C LEU A 97 9.03 -7.43 2.63
N ALA A 98 9.99 -6.52 2.63
CA ALA A 98 10.50 -5.91 3.84
C ALA A 98 9.80 -4.54 4.01
N ALA A 99 9.08 -4.37 5.11
CA ALA A 99 8.30 -3.16 5.38
C ALA A 99 8.45 -2.73 6.84
N CYS A 100 8.16 -1.45 7.12
CA CYS A 100 8.14 -0.91 8.47
C CYS A 100 6.73 -0.51 8.88
N ASP A 101 6.48 -0.51 10.20
CA ASP A 101 5.33 0.18 10.80
C ASP A 101 5.68 1.63 11.18
N ASP A 102 4.67 2.39 11.60
CA ASP A 102 4.82 3.76 12.09
C ASP A 102 5.67 3.88 13.37
N ALA A 103 5.79 2.80 14.15
CA ALA A 103 6.68 2.73 15.31
C ALA A 103 8.16 2.47 14.93
N GLY A 104 8.45 2.24 13.65
CA GLY A 104 9.79 1.93 13.14
C GLY A 104 10.22 0.48 13.36
N VAL A 105 9.29 -0.41 13.71
CA VAL A 105 9.49 -1.86 13.75
C VAL A 105 9.55 -2.38 12.32
N LYS A 106 10.51 -3.25 12.05
CA LYS A 106 10.78 -3.78 10.72
C LYS A 106 10.29 -5.21 10.62
N TYR A 107 9.58 -5.51 9.55
CA TYR A 107 8.95 -6.79 9.29
C TYR A 107 9.46 -7.35 7.96
N LEU A 108 9.85 -8.62 7.98
CA LEU A 108 9.99 -9.42 6.77
C LEU A 108 8.71 -10.23 6.62
N LEU A 109 8.01 -9.97 5.52
CA LEU A 109 6.70 -10.53 5.23
C LEU A 109 6.84 -11.53 4.08
N GLY A 110 6.18 -12.67 4.22
CA GLY A 110 6.00 -13.65 3.14
C GLY A 110 5.13 -13.08 2.01
N PRO A 111 4.85 -13.84 0.94
CA PRO A 111 3.94 -13.40 -0.12
C PRO A 111 2.56 -12.97 0.45
N ALA A 112 1.89 -12.06 -0.24
CA ALA A 112 0.53 -11.65 0.09
C ALA A 112 -0.44 -12.78 -0.25
N GLU A 113 -1.21 -13.19 0.75
CA GLU A 113 -2.19 -14.28 0.63
C GLU A 113 -3.60 -13.71 0.38
N VAL A 114 -3.82 -12.46 0.77
CA VAL A 114 -5.04 -11.70 0.45
C VAL A 114 -4.62 -10.35 -0.09
N VAL A 115 -5.20 -9.95 -1.23
CA VAL A 115 -4.94 -8.67 -1.89
C VAL A 115 -6.26 -8.01 -2.27
N GLY A 116 -6.50 -6.81 -1.77
CA GLY A 116 -7.71 -6.03 -2.01
C GLY A 116 -8.96 -6.68 -1.41
N GLY A 117 -10.06 -6.65 -2.18
CA GLY A 117 -11.34 -7.24 -1.81
C GLY A 117 -11.99 -6.58 -0.60
N VAL A 118 -11.83 -5.27 -0.44
CA VAL A 118 -12.51 -4.52 0.62
C VAL A 118 -13.94 -4.22 0.17
N ALA A 119 -14.90 -4.96 0.73
CA ALA A 119 -16.32 -4.76 0.48
C ALA A 119 -16.83 -3.48 1.16
N SER A 120 -16.36 -3.22 2.38
CA SER A 120 -16.63 -1.97 3.09
C SER A 120 -15.53 -1.62 4.10
N ALA A 121 -15.34 -0.34 4.38
CA ALA A 121 -14.42 0.13 5.41
C ALA A 121 -15.04 1.30 6.18
N GLN A 122 -14.96 1.27 7.51
CA GLN A 122 -15.55 2.29 8.38
C GLN A 122 -14.67 2.57 9.59
N ALA A 123 -14.62 3.83 10.04
CA ALA A 123 -13.97 4.18 11.29
C ALA A 123 -14.78 3.65 12.50
N GLN A 124 -14.10 3.04 13.46
CA GLN A 124 -14.71 2.49 14.67
C GLN A 124 -13.80 2.72 15.89
N GLU A 125 -14.39 2.91 17.07
CA GLU A 125 -13.61 2.89 18.32
C GLU A 125 -13.05 1.49 18.59
N ASP A 126 -11.76 1.42 18.90
CA ASP A 126 -11.09 0.22 19.38
C ASP A 126 -11.46 -0.04 20.85
N ALA A 127 -11.45 -1.31 21.26
CA ALA A 127 -11.52 -1.74 22.66
C ALA A 127 -10.46 -1.07 23.58
N ALA A 128 -9.33 -0.62 23.04
CA ALA A 128 -8.31 0.14 23.76
C ALA A 128 -8.70 1.62 24.02
N GLY A 129 -9.82 2.10 23.49
CA GLY A 129 -10.27 3.49 23.60
C GLY A 129 -9.60 4.45 22.60
N GLY A 130 -8.96 3.91 21.56
CA GLY A 130 -8.48 4.64 20.39
C GLY A 130 -9.45 4.49 19.20
N TRP A 131 -9.05 4.98 18.03
CA TRP A 131 -9.77 4.77 16.78
C TRP A 131 -9.05 3.78 15.87
N GLY A 132 -9.83 2.97 15.16
CA GLY A 132 -9.36 2.04 14.16
C GLY A 132 -10.28 2.01 12.95
N VAL A 133 -9.92 1.21 11.95
CA VAL A 133 -10.73 1.02 10.74
C VAL A 133 -11.24 -0.41 10.73
N ALA A 134 -12.55 -0.58 10.86
CA ALA A 134 -13.22 -1.85 10.62
C ALA A 134 -13.34 -2.06 9.11
N ILE A 135 -12.75 -3.15 8.62
CA ILE A 135 -12.68 -3.50 7.21
C ILE A 135 -13.46 -4.81 7.04
N GLU A 136 -14.43 -4.81 6.15
CA GLU A 136 -15.15 -6.01 5.73
C GLU A 136 -14.64 -6.42 4.36
N LEU A 137 -14.16 -7.66 4.27
CA LEU A 137 -13.69 -8.25 3.02
C LEU A 137 -14.84 -8.90 2.24
N ASP A 138 -14.71 -8.96 0.92
CA ASP A 138 -15.57 -9.75 0.05
C ASP A 138 -15.46 -11.25 0.38
N ASP A 139 -16.50 -12.04 0.08
CA ASP A 139 -16.57 -13.47 0.41
C ASP A 139 -15.37 -14.28 -0.10
N GLU A 140 -14.79 -13.89 -1.25
CA GLU A 140 -13.62 -14.54 -1.83
C GLU A 140 -12.37 -14.31 -0.97
N GLN A 141 -12.07 -13.04 -0.65
CA GLN A 141 -10.92 -12.66 0.16
C GLN A 141 -11.08 -13.08 1.64
N ALA A 142 -12.32 -13.10 2.15
CA ALA A 142 -12.62 -13.64 3.47
C ALA A 142 -12.29 -15.13 3.56
N ALA A 143 -12.57 -15.92 2.53
CA ALA A 143 -12.21 -17.33 2.48
C ALA A 143 -10.70 -17.55 2.40
N GLU A 144 -9.98 -16.71 1.63
CA GLU A 144 -8.51 -16.73 1.59
C GLU A 144 -7.90 -16.39 2.96
N LEU A 145 -8.45 -15.37 3.63
CA LEU A 145 -8.04 -14.97 4.98
C LEU A 145 -8.30 -16.06 6.01
N GLU A 146 -9.44 -16.76 5.93
CA GLU A 146 -9.76 -17.90 6.80
C GLU A 146 -8.69 -18.98 6.65
N VAL A 147 -8.39 -19.42 5.42
CA VAL A 147 -7.40 -20.46 5.15
C VAL A 147 -6.01 -20.07 5.68
N LEU A 148 -5.61 -18.83 5.48
CA LEU A 148 -4.34 -18.30 6.01
C LEU A 148 -4.32 -18.35 7.55
N THR A 149 -5.33 -17.80 8.20
CA THR A 149 -5.38 -17.69 9.65
C THR A 149 -5.54 -19.06 10.33
N GLU A 150 -6.21 -20.01 9.68
CA GLU A 150 -6.25 -21.42 10.11
C GLU A 150 -4.88 -22.08 10.12
N ALA A 151 -3.98 -21.71 9.20
CA ALA A 151 -2.61 -22.21 9.20
C ALA A 151 -1.77 -21.56 10.32
N LEU A 152 -1.95 -20.26 10.57
CA LEU A 152 -1.16 -19.47 11.51
C LEU A 152 -1.55 -19.69 12.98
N VAL A 153 -2.81 -20.03 13.27
CA VAL A 153 -3.29 -20.25 14.65
C VAL A 153 -2.51 -21.37 15.37
N ALA A 154 -2.02 -22.37 14.63
CA ALA A 154 -1.27 -23.49 15.20
C ALA A 154 0.12 -23.09 15.70
N GLY A 155 0.75 -22.09 15.07
CA GLY A 155 2.06 -21.56 15.44
C GLY A 155 2.01 -20.32 16.33
N ALA A 156 0.81 -19.75 16.55
CA ALA A 156 0.63 -18.43 17.17
C ALA A 156 1.43 -17.35 16.43
N ASP A 157 1.43 -17.45 15.09
CA ASP A 157 2.13 -16.54 14.21
C ASP A 157 1.32 -15.25 14.00
N ALA A 158 2.01 -14.17 13.63
CA ALA A 158 1.40 -12.88 13.35
C ALA A 158 1.09 -12.72 11.86
N VAL A 159 0.06 -11.93 11.58
CA VAL A 159 -0.30 -11.51 10.23
C VAL A 159 -0.14 -10.00 10.12
N ALA A 160 0.54 -9.53 9.09
CA ALA A 160 0.71 -8.12 8.82
C ALA A 160 -0.33 -7.63 7.82
N LEU A 161 -0.98 -6.53 8.18
CA LEU A 161 -1.82 -5.75 7.29
C LEU A 161 -0.96 -4.65 6.69
N VAL A 162 -0.79 -4.72 5.38
CA VAL A 162 0.07 -3.81 4.61
C VAL A 162 -0.78 -2.99 3.66
N VAL A 163 -0.52 -1.69 3.61
CA VAL A 163 -1.19 -0.73 2.73
C VAL A 163 -0.09 0.17 2.16
N ASP A 164 -0.04 0.31 0.83
CA ASP A 164 1.02 1.07 0.13
C ASP A 164 2.45 0.64 0.53
N GLY A 165 2.64 -0.63 0.87
CA GLY A 165 3.93 -1.17 1.32
C GLY A 165 4.37 -0.78 2.74
N ARG A 166 3.52 -0.14 3.54
CA ARG A 166 3.72 0.06 4.98
C ARG A 166 2.86 -0.89 5.81
N VAL A 167 3.42 -1.38 6.91
CA VAL A 167 2.70 -2.21 7.87
C VAL A 167 1.86 -1.30 8.74
N LEU A 168 0.54 -1.40 8.64
CA LEU A 168 -0.36 -0.63 9.49
C LEU A 168 -0.65 -1.34 10.81
N SER A 169 -0.68 -2.68 10.80
CA SER A 169 -0.80 -3.47 12.02
C SER A 169 -0.29 -4.89 11.79
N ALA A 170 0.18 -5.55 12.86
CA ALA A 170 0.66 -6.93 12.79
C ALA A 170 0.19 -7.78 14.00
N PRO A 171 -1.13 -7.99 14.17
CA PRO A 171 -1.65 -8.75 15.29
C PRO A 171 -1.30 -10.24 15.19
N VAL A 172 -1.22 -10.90 16.35
CA VAL A 172 -1.08 -12.36 16.44
C VAL A 172 -2.43 -13.02 16.19
N VAL A 173 -2.45 -14.03 15.33
CA VAL A 173 -3.66 -14.79 15.02
C VAL A 173 -3.96 -15.75 16.17
N GLN A 174 -5.02 -15.48 16.92
CA GLN A 174 -5.45 -16.33 18.05
C GLN A 174 -6.56 -17.31 17.67
N GLU A 175 -7.33 -16.97 16.64
CA GLU A 175 -8.41 -17.79 16.10
C GLU A 175 -8.54 -17.54 14.58
N PRO A 176 -9.10 -18.50 13.82
CA PRO A 176 -9.36 -18.31 12.41
C PRO A 176 -10.38 -17.20 12.16
N LEU A 177 -10.08 -16.29 11.24
CA LEU A 177 -10.96 -15.19 10.86
C LEU A 177 -11.92 -15.66 9.76
N ARG A 178 -13.16 -16.00 10.15
CA ARG A 178 -14.18 -16.55 9.23
C ARG A 178 -15.19 -15.52 8.73
N ASP A 179 -15.39 -14.46 9.51
CA ASP A 179 -16.43 -13.47 9.25
C ASP A 179 -15.99 -12.41 8.22
N GLY A 180 -14.76 -12.50 7.69
CA GLY A 180 -14.22 -11.52 6.74
C GLY A 180 -13.99 -10.12 7.31
N GLU A 181 -14.25 -9.92 8.60
CA GLU A 181 -14.10 -8.65 9.29
C GLU A 181 -12.72 -8.55 9.96
N VAL A 182 -12.02 -7.45 9.69
CA VAL A 182 -10.71 -7.17 10.26
C VAL A 182 -10.69 -5.75 10.82
N LEU A 183 -10.23 -5.61 12.06
CA LEU A 183 -10.02 -4.30 12.66
C LEU A 183 -8.56 -3.90 12.50
N LEU A 184 -8.34 -2.78 11.81
CA LEU A 184 -7.05 -2.13 11.74
C LEU A 184 -6.92 -1.14 12.89
N SER A 185 -6.18 -1.53 13.93
CA SER A 185 -5.86 -0.71 15.09
C SER A 185 -4.51 0.01 14.93
N GLY A 186 -4.43 1.25 15.39
CA GLY A 186 -3.21 2.06 15.43
C GLY A 186 -3.38 3.36 16.21
N ASP A 187 -2.37 4.24 16.15
CA ASP A 187 -2.39 5.57 16.79
C ASP A 187 -3.18 6.61 15.96
N TYR A 188 -4.39 6.24 15.51
CA TYR A 188 -5.24 7.11 14.68
C TYR A 188 -6.24 7.91 15.53
N ASP A 189 -6.55 9.13 15.09
CA ASP A 189 -7.77 9.84 15.52
C ASP A 189 -8.99 9.52 14.63
N GLU A 190 -10.19 9.95 15.06
CA GLU A 190 -11.45 9.70 14.33
C GLU A 190 -11.38 10.14 12.86
N ALA A 191 -10.81 11.32 12.60
CA ALA A 191 -10.75 11.89 11.26
C ALA A 191 -9.71 11.16 10.40
N GLU A 192 -8.59 10.72 10.98
CA GLU A 192 -7.58 9.91 10.32
C GLU A 192 -8.12 8.52 9.95
N ALA A 193 -8.79 7.85 10.90
CA ALA A 193 -9.43 6.56 10.67
C ALA A 193 -10.51 6.67 9.59
N ALA A 194 -11.33 7.72 9.61
CA ALA A 194 -12.34 7.96 8.58
C ALA A 194 -11.72 8.21 7.20
N ALA A 195 -10.64 9.01 7.13
CA ALA A 195 -9.94 9.26 5.89
C ALA A 195 -9.28 7.99 5.33
N LEU A 196 -8.76 7.11 6.20
CA LEU A 196 -8.21 5.82 5.80
C LEU A 196 -9.31 4.86 5.32
N ALA A 197 -10.45 4.82 6.02
CA ALA A 197 -11.61 4.02 5.62
C ALA A 197 -12.11 4.40 4.21
N GLU A 198 -12.28 5.70 3.95
CA GLU A 198 -12.70 6.21 2.64
C GLU A 198 -11.69 5.88 1.52
N ARG A 199 -10.40 5.76 1.86
CA ARG A 199 -9.35 5.34 0.91
C ARG A 199 -9.38 3.84 0.61
N LEU A 200 -9.82 3.03 1.56
CA LEU A 200 -9.88 1.56 1.44
C LEU A 200 -11.18 1.06 0.81
N GLY A 201 -12.30 1.73 1.08
CA GLY A 201 -13.63 1.33 0.58
C GLY A 201 -14.16 2.16 -0.61
N GLY A 202 -13.37 3.08 -1.16
CA GLY A 202 -13.77 4.09 -2.15
C GLY A 202 -13.36 3.83 -3.59
#